data_AF-Z9JSF1-F1
#
_entry.id   AF-Z9JSF1-F1
#
_cell.length_a   1.000
_cell.length_b   1.000
_cell.length_c   1.000
_cell.angle_alpha   90.00
_cell.angle_beta   90.00
_cell.angle_gamma   90.00
#
_symmetry.space_group_name_H-M   'P 1'
#
loop_
_entity.id
_entity.type
_entity.pdbx_description
1 polymer ?
#
loop_
_entity_poly.entity_id
_entity_poly.type
_entity_poly.pdbx_seq_one_letter_code
_entity_poly.pdbx_strand_id
1 'polypeptide(L)'
;MQLIASVAYIALLLYMIALVARLILEWIQAYSRDFRPRGLVLVLFELVYSLTDPPVRGLRRIIPPIRLGAVALDLSLMILLLGGSILLSVLGGLAS
;
A
#
# COMPACT_ATOMS: atom_id res chain seq x y z
N MET A 1 -11.62 23.07 10.58
CA MET A 1 -10.65 21.97 10.80
C MET A 1 -11.27 20.61 10.53
N GLN A 2 -12.49 20.31 11.02
CA GLN A 2 -13.19 19.06 10.76
C GLN A 2 -13.28 18.68 9.27
N LEU A 3 -13.77 19.55 8.37
CA LEU A 3 -13.92 19.20 6.95
C LEU A 3 -12.60 18.74 6.31
N ILE A 4 -11.49 19.44 6.60
CA ILE A 4 -10.16 19.09 6.07
C ILE A 4 -9.71 17.73 6.64
N ALA A 5 -9.90 17.51 7.94
CA ALA A 5 -9.57 16.23 8.58
C ALA A 5 -10.41 15.07 8.01
N SER A 6 -11.71 15.28 7.75
CA SER A 6 -12.59 14.27 7.16
C SER A 6 -12.18 13.91 5.73
N VAL A 7 -11.86 14.91 4.90
CA VAL A 7 -11.40 14.67 3.52
C VAL A 7 -10.05 13.94 3.52
N ALA A 8 -9.11 14.36 4.37
CA ALA A 8 -7.82 13.70 4.53
C ALA A 8 -7.98 12.25 5.03
N TYR A 9 -8.89 12.02 5.98
CA TYR A 9 -9.21 10.68 6.49
C TYR A 9 -9.71 9.76 5.37
N ILE A 10 -10.67 10.21 4.57
CA ILE A 10 -11.21 9.42 3.45
C ILE A 10 -10.12 9.13 2.42
N ALA A 11 -9.32 10.12 2.04
CA ALA A 11 -8.22 9.94 1.11
C ALA A 11 -7.19 8.91 1.62
N LEU A 12 -6.82 9.00 2.90
CA LEU A 12 -5.91 8.06 3.52
C LEU A 12 -6.51 6.65 3.62
N LEU A 13 -7.81 6.54 3.89
CA LEU A 13 -8.53 5.27 3.92
C LEU A 13 -8.53 4.59 2.55
N LEU A 14 -8.80 5.35 1.48
CA LEU A 14 -8.71 4.84 0.10
C LEU A 14 -7.28 4.37 -0.23
N TYR A 15 -6.27 5.11 0.21
CA TYR A 15 -4.88 4.72 0.04
C TYR A 15 -4.53 3.44 0.82
N MET A 16 -5.07 3.27 2.03
CA MET A 16 -4.90 2.02 2.79
C MET A 16 -5.52 0.82 2.07
N ILE A 17 -6.69 0.99 1.45
CA ILE A 17 -7.29 -0.05 0.60
C ILE A 17 -6.36 -0.39 -0.56
N ALA A 18 -5.74 0.61 -1.21
CA ALA A 18 -4.78 0.37 -2.29
C ALA A 18 -3.53 -0.40 -1.80
N LEU A 19 -3.01 -0.11 -0.59
CA LEU A 19 -1.90 -0.87 0.01
C LEU A 19 -2.29 -2.33 0.27
N VAL A 20 -3.50 -2.58 0.78
CA VAL A 20 -4.00 -3.95 0.96
C VAL A 20 -4.17 -4.66 -0.38
N ALA A 21 -4.71 -3.97 -1.40
CA ALA A 21 -4.78 -4.51 -2.74
C ALA A 21 -3.39 -4.89 -3.26
N ARG A 22 -2.38 -4.03 -3.07
CA ARG A 22 -0.99 -4.33 -3.45
C ARG A 22 -0.47 -5.61 -2.79
N LEU A 23 -0.74 -5.82 -1.51
CA LEU A 23 -0.37 -7.06 -0.80
C LEU A 23 -0.98 -8.29 -1.48
N ILE A 24 -2.26 -8.21 -1.86
CA ILE A 24 -2.95 -9.29 -2.59
C ILE A 24 -2.28 -9.51 -3.96
N LEU A 25 -1.95 -8.44 -4.68
CA LEU A 25 -1.28 -8.54 -5.99
C LEU A 25 0.10 -9.20 -5.88
N GLU A 26 0.86 -8.88 -4.83
CA GLU A 26 2.15 -9.50 -4.54
C GLU A 26 1.99 -11.00 -4.25
N TRP A 27 0.94 -11.40 -3.51
CA TRP A 27 0.63 -12.81 -3.28
C TRP A 27 0.22 -13.54 -4.55
N ILE A 28 -0.61 -12.94 -5.40
CA ILE A 28 -1.00 -13.51 -6.70
C ILE A 28 0.25 -13.80 -7.54
N GLN A 29 1.18 -12.85 -7.64
CA GLN A 29 2.43 -13.02 -8.39
C GLN A 29 3.37 -14.05 -7.75
N ALA A 30 3.44 -14.09 -6.42
CA ALA A 30 4.27 -15.06 -5.71
C ALA A 30 3.77 -16.50 -5.94
N TYR A 31 2.46 -16.69 -5.99
CA TYR A 31 1.82 -18.00 -6.18
C TYR A 31 1.77 -18.42 -7.65
N SER A 32 1.59 -17.47 -8.58
CA SER A 32 1.55 -17.71 -10.02
C SER A 32 2.59 -16.84 -10.72
N ARG A 33 3.83 -17.34 -10.78
CA ARG A 33 4.97 -16.63 -11.38
C ARG A 33 4.80 -16.40 -12.90
N ASP A 34 4.00 -17.23 -13.56
CA ASP A 34 3.69 -17.12 -14.99
C ASP A 34 2.47 -16.24 -15.28
N PHE A 35 1.81 -15.71 -14.24
CA PHE A 35 0.64 -14.86 -14.38
C PHE A 35 0.99 -13.56 -15.11
N ARG A 36 0.40 -13.36 -16.30
CA ARG A 36 0.51 -12.12 -17.07
C ARG A 36 -0.86 -11.45 -17.10
N PRO A 37 -1.08 -10.36 -16.32
CA PRO A 37 -2.36 -9.67 -16.35
C PRO A 37 -2.64 -9.11 -17.75
N ARG A 38 -3.89 -9.25 -18.22
CA ARG A 38 -4.34 -8.77 -19.54
C ARG A 38 -5.69 -8.05 -19.41
N GLY A 39 -5.94 -7.11 -20.33
CA GLY A 39 -7.20 -6.36 -20.38
C GLY A 39 -7.44 -5.54 -19.11
N LEU A 40 -8.68 -5.56 -18.61
CA LEU A 40 -9.10 -4.81 -17.42
C LEU A 40 -8.27 -5.12 -16.16
N VAL A 41 -7.81 -6.36 -16.01
CA VAL A 41 -6.99 -6.76 -14.85
C VAL A 41 -5.64 -6.05 -14.85
N LEU A 42 -5.05 -5.83 -16.03
CA LEU A 42 -3.78 -5.08 -16.15
C LEU A 42 -3.96 -3.63 -15.68
N VAL A 43 -5.05 -2.98 -16.07
CA VAL A 43 -5.35 -1.60 -15.67
C VAL A 43 -5.49 -1.49 -14.15
N LEU A 44 -6.18 -2.45 -13.52
CA LEU A 44 -6.30 -2.49 -12.05
C LEU A 44 -4.94 -2.67 -11.37
N PHE A 45 -4.11 -3.59 -11.88
CA PHE A 45 -2.76 -3.79 -11.35
C PHE A 45 -1.94 -2.50 -11.47
N GLU A 46 -1.94 -1.88 -12.65
CA GLU A 46 -1.19 -0.66 -12.89
C GLU A 46 -1.67 0.52 -12.04
N LEU A 47 -2.99 0.66 -11.84
CA LEU A 47 -3.54 1.67 -10.93
C LEU A 47 -3.07 1.46 -9.50
N VAL A 48 -3.21 0.24 -8.97
CA VAL A 48 -2.79 -0.09 -7.60
C VAL A 48 -1.28 0.14 -7.45
N TYR A 49 -0.46 -0.34 -8.39
CA TYR A 49 0.98 -0.14 -8.35
C TYR A 49 1.34 1.33 -8.48
N SER A 50 0.72 2.10 -9.37
CA SER A 50 1.02 3.52 -9.55
C SER A 50 0.71 4.34 -8.30
N LEU A 51 -0.38 4.02 -7.60
CA LEU A 51 -0.75 4.71 -6.36
C LEU A 51 0.14 4.33 -5.18
N THR A 52 0.61 3.08 -5.12
CA THR A 52 1.36 2.56 -3.97
C THR A 52 2.87 2.58 -4.16
N ASP A 53 3.38 2.61 -5.39
CA ASP A 53 4.81 2.58 -5.70
C ASP A 53 5.60 3.80 -5.22
N PRO A 54 5.17 5.06 -5.44
CA PRO A 54 5.94 6.21 -4.99
C PRO A 54 6.28 6.19 -3.49
N PRO A 55 5.31 5.95 -2.58
CA PRO A 55 5.60 5.85 -1.15
C PRO A 55 6.40 4.59 -0.79
N VAL A 56 6.10 3.43 -1.39
CA VAL A 56 6.88 2.20 -1.16
C VAL A 56 8.34 2.40 -1.58
N ARG A 57 8.60 2.97 -2.76
CA ARG A 57 9.95 3.26 -3.24
C ARG A 57 10.65 4.29 -2.38
N GLY A 58 9.94 5.32 -1.92
CA GLY A 58 10.47 6.31 -0.97
C GLY A 58 10.96 5.64 0.31
N LEU A 59 10.17 4.71 0.84
CA LEU A 59 10.52 4.01 2.06
C LEU A 59 11.61 2.95 1.87
N ARG A 60 11.61 2.24 0.74
CA ARG A 60 12.66 1.28 0.36
C ARG A 60 14.04 1.91 0.26
N ARG A 61 14.14 3.22 0.01
CA ARG A 61 15.42 3.95 0.04
C ARG A 61 16.00 4.06 1.45
N ILE A 62 15.14 4.09 2.47
CA ILE A 62 15.52 4.24 3.88
C ILE A 62 15.70 2.85 4.50
N ILE A 63 14.77 1.94 4.24
CA ILE A 63 14.70 0.61 4.84
C ILE A 63 14.71 -0.42 3.70
N PRO A 64 15.88 -0.95 3.31
CA PRO A 64 15.98 -1.92 2.24
C PRO A 64 15.24 -3.22 2.62
N PRO A 65 14.65 -3.93 1.64
CA PRO A 65 13.94 -5.17 1.89
C PRO A 65 14.88 -6.23 2.44
N ILE A 66 14.49 -6.83 3.57
CA ILE A 66 15.26 -7.91 4.20
C ILE A 66 14.87 -9.23 3.52
N ARG A 67 15.87 -9.91 2.97
CA ARG A 67 15.73 -11.26 2.40
C ARG A 67 16.02 -12.28 3.49
N LEU A 68 15.05 -13.12 3.82
CA LEU A 68 15.22 -14.25 4.73
C LEU A 68 15.25 -15.55 3.90
N GLY A 69 16.47 -15.98 3.54
CA GLY A 69 16.68 -17.16 2.72
C GLY A 69 16.04 -17.03 1.33
N ALA A 70 15.05 -17.87 1.04
CA ALA A 70 14.32 -17.86 -0.24
C ALA A 70 13.14 -16.86 -0.28
N VAL A 71 12.76 -16.25 0.85
CA VAL A 71 11.60 -15.36 0.97
C VAL A 71 12.06 -13.93 1.23
N ALA A 72 11.59 -12.98 0.41
CA ALA A 72 11.76 -11.55 0.68
C ALA A 72 10.53 -11.06 1.46
N LEU A 73 10.74 -10.49 2.64
CA LEU A 73 9.68 -9.78 3.36
C LEU A 73 9.72 -8.30 2.98
N ASP A 74 8.64 -7.78 2.42
CA ASP A 74 8.51 -6.36 2.15
C ASP A 74 8.13 -5.59 3.43
N LEU A 75 9.16 -5.22 4.19
CA LEU A 75 9.04 -4.37 5.38
C LEU A 75 8.50 -2.98 5.05
N SER A 76 8.73 -2.48 3.83
CA SER A 76 8.25 -1.16 3.43
C SER A 76 6.72 -1.13 3.40
N LEU A 77 6.09 -2.19 2.87
CA LEU A 77 4.63 -2.30 2.83
C LEU A 77 4.05 -2.38 4.26
N MET A 78 4.67 -3.18 5.14
CA MET A 78 4.27 -3.28 6.55
C MET A 78 4.35 -1.94 7.29
N ILE A 79 5.44 -1.20 7.11
CA ILE A 79 5.63 0.10 7.76
C ILE A 79 4.65 1.14 7.21
N LEU A 80 4.36 1.12 5.91
CA LEU A 80 3.35 2.01 5.32
C LEU A 80 1.96 1.73 5.87
N LEU A 81 1.59 0.45 6.03
CA LEU A 81 0.32 0.07 6.66
C LEU A 81 0.27 0.52 8.13
N LEU A 82 1.35 0.30 8.89
CA LEU A 82 1.42 0.70 10.29
C LEU A 82 1.34 2.23 10.44
N GLY A 83 2.18 2.97 9.70
CA GLY A 83 2.19 4.42 9.71
C GLY A 83 0.85 5.00 9.24
N GLY A 84 0.27 4.46 8.18
CA GLY A 84 -1.05 4.84 7.68
C GLY A 84 -2.17 4.60 8.71
N SER A 85 -2.14 3.47 9.42
CA SER A 85 -3.12 3.19 10.49
C SER A 85 -3.02 4.18 11.66
N ILE A 86 -1.81 4.60 12.02
CA ILE A 86 -1.60 5.60 13.07
C ILE A 86 -2.14 6.97 12.61
N LEU A 87 -1.82 7.38 11.38
CA LEU A 87 -2.36 8.61 10.81
C LEU A 87 -3.90 8.59 10.72
N LEU A 88 -4.50 7.46 10.36
CA LEU A 88 -5.95 7.28 10.34
C LEU A 88 -6.55 7.48 11.74
N SER A 89 -5.97 6.89 12.77
CA SER A 89 -6.44 7.04 14.15
C SER A 89 -6.35 8.49 14.61
N VAL A 90 -5.25 9.19 14.29
CA VAL A 90 -5.07 10.62 14.61
C VAL A 90 -6.08 11.48 13.87
N LEU A 91 -6.23 11.28 12.55
CA LEU A 91 -7.20 12.03 11.74
C LEU A 91 -8.65 11.77 12.17
N GLY A 92 -8.97 10.54 12.55
CA GLY A 92 -10.29 10.18 13.08
C GLY A 92 -10.62 10.92 14.37
N GLY A 93 -9.67 11.01 15.30
CA GLY A 93 -9.83 11.79 16.53
C GLY A 93 -9.88 13.31 16.31
N LEU A 94 -9.30 13.83 15.23
CA LEU A 94 -9.39 15.24 14.83
C LEU A 94 -10.65 15.57 14.02
N ALA A 95 -11.28 14.56 13.43
CA ALA A 95 -12.49 14.69 12.62
C ALA A 95 -13.78 14.58 13.44
N SER A 96 -13.73 13.96 14.64
CA SER A 96 -14.80 13.99 15.65
C SER A 96 -14.86 15.32 16.37
#